data_AF-A0A953WI15-F1
#
_entry.id   AF-A0A953WI15-F1
#
_cell.length_a   1.000
_cell.length_b   1.000
_cell.length_c   1.000
_cell.angle_alpha   90.00
_cell.angle_beta   90.00
_cell.angle_gamma   90.00
#
_symmetry.space_group_name_H-M   'P 1'
#
loop_
_entity.id
_entity.type
_entity.pdbx_description
1 polymer ?
#
loop_
_entity_poly.entity_id
_entity_poly.type
_entity_poly.pdbx_seq_one_letter_code
_entity_poly.pdbx_strand_id
1 'polypeptide(L)'
;MTETIKGPLRAPVQMLQEQSYDGHKSLHDDSEAERLGIKAGPIEGPTHFSQFVPYLADIWGNDWFERGCFSSHFLNMVFEGEKVRVEV
;
A
#
# COMPACT_ATOMS: atom_id res chain seq x y z
N MET A 1 10.23 3.91 -27.92
CA MET A 1 9.09 4.15 -27.02
C MET A 1 9.21 3.14 -25.91
N THR A 2 9.24 3.56 -24.65
CA THR A 2 9.20 2.65 -23.50
C THR A 2 7.78 2.10 -23.38
N GLU A 3 7.65 0.79 -23.22
CA GLU A 3 6.37 0.15 -22.95
C GLU A 3 6.02 0.38 -21.48
N THR A 4 4.75 0.72 -21.19
CA THR A 4 4.25 0.91 -19.82
C THR A 4 3.26 -0.20 -19.51
N ILE A 5 3.48 -0.92 -18.42
CA ILE A 5 2.58 -1.93 -17.91
C ILE A 5 1.55 -1.25 -17.01
N LYS A 6 0.27 -1.53 -17.25
CA LYS A 6 -0.83 -1.03 -16.42
C LYS A 6 -1.59 -2.19 -15.80
N GLY A 7 -1.58 -2.25 -14.47
CA GLY A 7 -2.34 -3.23 -13.72
C GLY A 7 -3.86 -3.02 -13.77
N PRO A 8 -4.68 -4.01 -13.38
CA PRO A 8 -6.09 -3.74 -13.07
C PRO A 8 -6.22 -2.82 -11.86
N LEU A 9 -7.36 -2.14 -11.76
CA LEU A 9 -7.77 -1.47 -10.54
C LEU A 9 -8.00 -2.51 -9.43
N ARG A 10 -7.39 -2.29 -8.27
CA ARG A 10 -7.52 -3.14 -7.07
C ARG A 10 -7.93 -2.29 -5.89
N ALA A 11 -8.68 -2.87 -4.96
CA ALA A 11 -9.02 -2.26 -3.67
C ALA A 11 -8.20 -2.98 -2.58
N PRO A 12 -6.96 -2.51 -2.28
CA PRO A 12 -6.20 -3.03 -1.15
C PRO A 12 -6.97 -2.85 0.15
N VAL A 13 -6.93 -3.87 1.01
CA VAL A 13 -7.72 -3.94 2.24
C VAL A 13 -6.90 -3.40 3.40
N GLN A 14 -7.54 -2.62 4.27
CA GLN A 14 -7.02 -2.21 5.56
C GLN A 14 -6.87 -3.43 6.47
N MET A 15 -5.64 -3.80 6.82
CA MET A 15 -5.40 -4.94 7.70
C MET A 15 -5.08 -4.53 9.14
N LEU A 16 -4.90 -3.23 9.42
CA LEU A 16 -4.40 -2.74 10.70
C LEU A 16 -5.44 -1.96 11.52
N GLN A 17 -6.72 -2.02 11.15
CA GLN A 17 -7.82 -1.31 11.84
C GLN A 17 -7.85 -1.61 13.36
N GLU A 18 -7.62 -2.87 13.73
CA GLU A 18 -7.66 -3.32 15.12
C GLU A 18 -6.25 -3.43 15.75
N GLN A 19 -5.21 -2.98 15.04
CA GLN A 19 -3.86 -3.06 15.53
C GLN A 19 -3.63 -2.12 16.72
N SER A 20 -3.04 -2.67 17.78
CA SER A 20 -2.53 -1.91 18.93
C SER A 20 -1.05 -2.18 19.18
N TYR A 21 -0.30 -1.18 19.62
CA TYR A 21 1.06 -1.30 20.11
C TYR A 21 1.25 -0.38 21.31
N ASP A 22 2.13 -0.75 22.25
CA ASP A 22 2.41 0.05 23.46
C ASP A 22 1.16 0.60 24.17
N GLY A 23 0.13 -0.26 24.29
CA GLY A 23 -1.13 0.06 24.98
C GLY A 23 -2.10 1.00 24.24
N HIS A 24 -1.82 1.39 23.00
CA HIS A 24 -2.70 2.26 22.20
C HIS A 24 -2.91 1.74 20.78
N LYS A 25 -3.97 2.24 20.13
CA LYS A 25 -4.25 1.94 18.72
C LYS A 25 -3.31 2.73 17.80
N SER A 26 -3.03 2.17 16.63
CA SER A 26 -2.24 2.86 15.62
C SER A 26 -3.06 3.89 14.83
N LEU A 27 -2.38 4.70 14.00
CA LEU A 27 -3.03 5.60 13.04
C LEU A 27 -3.99 4.88 12.08
N HIS A 28 -3.86 3.57 11.89
CA HIS A 28 -4.72 2.78 11.02
C HIS A 28 -6.13 2.52 11.60
N ASP A 29 -6.37 2.86 12.86
CA ASP A 29 -7.71 2.88 13.46
C ASP A 29 -8.43 4.20 13.15
N ASP A 30 -9.72 4.12 12.81
CA ASP A 30 -10.51 5.30 12.45
C ASP A 30 -10.59 6.36 13.57
N SER A 31 -10.76 5.93 14.82
CA SER A 31 -10.90 6.87 15.94
C SER A 31 -9.61 7.61 16.24
N GLU A 32 -8.47 6.91 16.12
CA GLU A 32 -7.15 7.52 16.29
C GLU A 32 -6.79 8.43 15.10
N ALA A 33 -7.15 8.04 13.87
CA ALA A 33 -6.98 8.88 12.69
C ALA A 33 -7.82 10.17 12.79
N GLU A 34 -9.09 10.07 13.18
CA GLU A 34 -9.97 11.22 13.38
C GLU A 34 -9.42 12.18 14.43
N ARG A 35 -8.89 11.65 15.54
CA ARG A 35 -8.23 12.44 16.60
C ARG A 35 -7.05 13.27 16.06
N LEU A 36 -6.39 12.81 15.00
CA LEU A 36 -5.27 13.48 14.33
C LEU A 36 -5.71 14.37 13.15
N GLY A 37 -7.02 14.49 12.90
CA GLY A 37 -7.57 15.28 11.79
C GLY A 37 -7.49 14.58 10.43
N ILE A 38 -7.31 13.25 10.42
CA ILE A 38 -7.28 12.42 9.22
C ILE A 38 -8.67 11.78 9.04
N LYS A 39 -9.14 11.68 7.80
CA LYS A 39 -10.54 11.34 7.50
C LYS A 39 -10.99 9.95 7.99
N ALA A 40 -10.07 8.99 8.07
CA ALA A 40 -10.26 7.59 8.49
C ALA A 40 -8.88 6.92 8.66
N GLY A 41 -8.82 5.69 9.17
CA GLY A 41 -7.58 4.92 9.21
C GLY A 41 -7.06 4.61 7.80
N PRO A 42 -5.88 5.14 7.37
CA PRO A 42 -5.35 4.85 6.05
C PRO A 42 -4.79 3.42 6.00
N ILE A 43 -4.87 2.74 4.87
CA ILE A 43 -4.23 1.43 4.70
C ILE A 43 -2.73 1.53 4.96
N GLU A 44 -2.12 0.45 5.42
CA GLU A 44 -0.70 0.43 5.68
C GLU A 44 0.13 0.49 4.39
N GLY A 45 1.25 1.23 4.48
CA GLY A 45 2.18 1.40 3.36
C GLY A 45 2.56 0.08 2.66
N PRO A 46 2.89 -1.00 3.39
CA PRO A 46 3.21 -2.30 2.78
C PRO A 46 2.10 -2.90 1.90
N THR A 47 0.82 -2.71 2.24
CA THR A 47 -0.30 -3.24 1.46
C THR A 47 -0.59 -2.42 0.22
N HIS A 48 -0.38 -1.10 0.30
CA HIS A 48 -0.36 -0.26 -0.88
C HIS A 48 0.86 -0.56 -1.79
N PHE A 49 2.04 -0.71 -1.19
CA PHE A 49 3.32 -0.94 -1.87
C PHE A 49 3.40 -2.32 -2.53
N SER A 50 2.82 -3.35 -1.91
CA SER A 50 2.82 -4.72 -2.44
C SER A 50 2.05 -4.87 -3.74
N GLN A 51 1.23 -3.87 -4.14
CA GLN A 51 0.54 -3.89 -5.41
C GLN A 51 1.51 -3.97 -6.60
N PHE A 52 2.74 -3.46 -6.46
CA PHE A 52 3.78 -3.53 -7.49
C PHE A 52 4.36 -4.94 -7.68
N VAL A 53 4.42 -5.75 -6.62
CA VAL A 53 5.17 -7.02 -6.58
C VAL A 53 4.89 -7.96 -7.75
N PRO A 54 3.64 -8.21 -8.17
CA PRO A 54 3.38 -9.07 -9.33
C PRO A 54 4.06 -8.60 -10.61
N TYR A 55 4.09 -7.29 -10.87
CA TYR A 55 4.69 -6.74 -12.09
C TYR A 55 6.21 -6.72 -12.02
N LEU A 56 6.78 -6.45 -10.83
CA LEU A 56 8.23 -6.52 -10.66
C LEU A 56 8.71 -7.98 -10.82
N ALA A 57 7.92 -8.96 -10.37
CA ALA A 57 8.16 -10.37 -10.64
C ALA A 57 8.00 -10.73 -12.13
N ASP A 58 7.03 -10.14 -12.85
CA ASP A 58 6.89 -10.34 -14.30
C ASP A 58 8.07 -9.76 -15.09
N ILE A 59 8.64 -8.63 -14.64
CA ILE A 59 9.76 -7.96 -15.31
C ILE A 59 11.10 -8.67 -15.04
N TRP A 60 11.38 -9.05 -13.80
CA TRP A 60 12.70 -9.56 -13.38
C TRP A 60 12.71 -11.03 -12.94
N GLY A 61 11.57 -11.71 -12.90
CA GLY A 61 11.48 -13.12 -12.52
C GLY A 61 12.03 -13.39 -11.12
N ASN A 62 12.84 -14.44 -10.99
CA ASN A 62 13.42 -14.84 -9.71
C ASN A 62 14.37 -13.80 -9.11
N ASP A 63 15.03 -12.98 -9.93
CA ASP A 63 15.96 -11.95 -9.45
C ASP A 63 15.25 -10.93 -8.55
N TRP A 64 13.97 -10.66 -8.81
CA TRP A 64 13.15 -9.81 -7.95
C TRP A 64 13.02 -10.39 -6.53
N PHE A 65 12.80 -11.70 -6.40
CA PHE A 65 12.64 -12.34 -5.09
C PHE A 65 13.97 -12.52 -4.36
N GLU A 66 15.07 -12.73 -5.08
CA GLU A 66 16.39 -12.92 -4.46
C GLU A 66 17.03 -11.61 -4.00
N ARG A 67 16.88 -10.52 -4.79
CA ARG A 67 17.68 -9.29 -4.63
C ARG A 67 16.90 -8.00 -4.91
N GLY A 68 15.60 -8.10 -5.20
CA GLY A 68 14.78 -6.97 -5.58
C GLY A 68 14.63 -5.94 -4.46
N CYS A 69 14.78 -4.67 -4.82
CA CYS A 69 14.49 -3.54 -3.95
C CYS A 69 14.06 -2.35 -4.82
N PHE A 70 12.97 -1.67 -4.44
CA PHE A 70 12.62 -0.37 -4.99
C PHE A 70 12.22 0.58 -3.87
N SER A 71 12.47 1.86 -4.10
CA SER A 71 12.09 2.92 -3.17
C SER A 71 10.74 3.51 -3.58
N SER A 72 9.94 3.89 -2.59
CA SER A 72 8.71 4.63 -2.80
C SER A 72 8.67 5.85 -1.89
N HIS A 73 7.92 6.87 -2.31
CA HIS A 73 7.56 7.99 -1.48
C HIS A 73 6.04 8.10 -1.47
N PHE A 74 5.44 8.00 -0.28
CA PHE A 74 3.99 8.00 -0.12
C PHE A 74 3.46 9.43 -0.18
N LEU A 75 2.87 9.80 -1.32
CA LEU A 75 2.33 11.14 -1.56
C LEU A 75 0.90 11.32 -1.03
N ASN A 76 0.10 10.24 -1.03
CA ASN A 76 -1.29 10.26 -0.64
C ASN A 76 -1.60 9.08 0.27
N MET A 77 -2.47 9.32 1.25
CA MET A 77 -3.12 8.26 2.01
C MET A 77 -4.15 7.56 1.11
N VAL A 78 -4.22 6.24 1.24
CA VAL A 78 -5.24 5.41 0.60
C VAL A 78 -6.07 4.79 1.70
N PHE A 79 -7.37 4.69 1.51
CA PHE A 79 -8.32 4.24 2.54
C PHE A 79 -9.08 2.99 2.08
N GLU A 80 -9.69 2.29 3.02
CA GLU A 80 -10.50 1.09 2.74
C GLU A 80 -11.50 1.35 1.60
N GLY A 81 -11.54 0.43 0.64
CA GLY A 81 -12.44 0.50 -0.53
C GLY A 81 -11.99 1.44 -1.66
N GLU A 82 -10.99 2.30 -1.46
CA GLU A 82 -10.41 3.07 -2.56
C GLU A 82 -9.65 2.17 -3.54
N LYS A 83 -9.79 2.48 -4.84
CA LYS A 83 -9.15 1.69 -5.90
C LYS A 83 -7.85 2.33 -6.37
N VAL A 84 -6.79 1.54 -6.42
CA VAL A 84 -5.47 1.93 -6.92
C VAL A 84 -5.07 1.08 -8.13
N ARG A 85 -4.12 1.58 -8.92
CA ARG A 85 -3.53 0.88 -10.05
C ARG A 85 -2.03 1.12 -10.06
N VAL A 86 -1.27 0.07 -10.40
CA VAL A 86 0.16 0.16 -10.71
C VAL A 86 0.36 0.55 -12.16
N GLU A 87 1.29 1.47 -12.38
CA GLU A 87 1.88 1.77 -13.69
C GLU A 87 3.40 1.67 -13.54
N VAL A 88 4.04 0.80 -14.32
CA VAL A 88 5.50 0.56 -14.33
C VAL A 88 6.06 0.56 -15.74
#